data_AF-A0A068YUS8-F1
#
_entry.id   AF-A0A068YUS8-F1
#
_cell.length_a   1.000
_cell.length_b   1.000
_cell.length_c   1.000
_cell.angle_alpha   90.00
_cell.angle_beta   90.00
_cell.angle_gamma   90.00
#
_symmetry.space_group_name_H-M   'P 1'
#
loop_
_entity.id
_entity.type
_entity.pdbx_description
1 polymer ?
#
loop_
_entity_poly.entity_id
_entity_poly.type
_entity_poly.pdbx_seq_one_letter_code
_entity_poly.pdbx_strand_id
1 'polypeptide(L)'
;MKLATYKDASRDGQLVVVSRDLSTAHYATGIASRLQQVLDDWRFMAPQLNDLSELLNSGKARHAFAFDPAQCMAPLPRAYQWVSGPAYASHVERLGSIPAATLPPSVAS
;
A
#
# COMPACT_ATOMS: atom_id res chain seq x y z
N MET A 1 -4.80 -10.17 1.35
CA MET A 1 -3.96 -9.80 0.19
C MET A 1 -2.96 -8.73 0.59
N LYS A 2 -1.71 -8.80 0.13
CA LYS A 2 -0.71 -7.73 0.29
C LYS A 2 -0.28 -7.26 -1.10
N LEU A 3 -0.20 -5.95 -1.30
CA LEU A 3 0.18 -5.32 -2.57
C LEU A 3 1.43 -4.49 -2.34
N ALA A 4 2.37 -4.57 -3.28
CA ALA A 4 3.55 -3.72 -3.30
C ALA A 4 3.81 -3.23 -4.73
N THR A 5 4.63 -2.19 -4.84
CA THR A 5 5.04 -1.61 -6.12
C THR A 5 6.53 -1.77 -6.24
N TYR A 6 6.98 -2.58 -7.19
CA TYR A 6 8.39 -2.79 -7.47
C TYR A 6 8.91 -1.68 -8.38
N LYS A 7 10.16 -1.27 -8.13
CA LYS A 7 10.86 -0.36 -9.02
C LYS A 7 11.15 -1.08 -10.34
N ASP A 8 10.68 -0.51 -11.43
CA ASP A 8 11.06 -0.88 -12.79
C ASP A 8 11.72 0.33 -13.49
N ALA A 9 11.85 0.30 -14.82
CA ALA A 9 12.31 1.43 -15.60
C ALA A 9 11.23 2.53 -15.78
N SER A 10 10.01 2.31 -15.29
CA SER A 10 8.89 3.24 -15.33
C SER A 10 8.89 4.16 -14.11
N ARG A 11 8.07 5.21 -14.20
CA ARG A 11 7.91 6.20 -13.12
C ARG A 11 6.96 5.72 -12.03
N ASP A 12 5.97 4.89 -12.40
CA ASP A 12 4.91 4.42 -11.51
C ASP A 12 5.23 3.04 -10.90
N GLY A 13 6.35 2.43 -11.31
CA GLY A 13 6.70 1.07 -10.91
C GLY A 13 5.78 0.02 -11.51
N GLN A 14 5.93 -1.20 -11.01
CA GLN A 14 5.13 -2.36 -11.40
C GLN A 14 4.41 -2.97 -10.20
N LEU A 15 3.11 -3.25 -10.34
CA LEU A 15 2.31 -3.84 -9.29
C LEU A 15 2.66 -5.33 -9.08
N VAL A 16 2.90 -5.68 -7.82
CA VAL A 16 3.11 -7.07 -7.38
C VAL A 16 2.17 -7.43 -6.23
N VAL A 17 1.70 -8.67 -6.25
CA VAL A 17 1.00 -9.29 -5.12
C VAL A 17 2.02 -10.05 -4.30
N VAL A 18 2.01 -9.85 -2.98
CA VAL A 18 2.97 -10.45 -2.05
C VAL A 18 2.27 -11.47 -1.17
N SER A 19 2.95 -12.58 -0.88
CA SER A 19 2.48 -13.63 0.01
C SER A 19 2.34 -13.12 1.46
N ARG A 20 1.54 -13.81 2.27
CA ARG A 20 1.28 -13.40 3.67
C ARG A 20 2.55 -13.45 4.52
N ASP A 21 3.43 -14.39 4.26
CA ASP A 21 4.73 -14.59 4.91
C ASP A 21 5.84 -13.67 4.36
N LEU A 22 5.56 -12.84 3.34
CA LEU A 22 6.51 -11.95 2.69
C LEU A 22 7.72 -12.67 2.05
N SER A 23 7.59 -13.96 1.75
CA SER A 23 8.68 -14.74 1.14
C SER A 23 8.63 -14.72 -0.38
N THR A 24 7.43 -14.62 -0.96
CA THR A 24 7.22 -14.73 -2.39
C THR A 24 6.30 -13.63 -2.91
N ALA A 25 6.44 -13.32 -4.19
CA ALA A 25 5.63 -12.36 -4.89
C ALA A 25 5.32 -12.82 -6.30
N HIS A 26 4.32 -12.17 -6.89
CA HIS A 26 3.88 -12.42 -8.25
C HIS A 26 3.52 -11.10 -8.93
N TYR A 27 3.95 -10.93 -10.19
CA TYR A 27 3.60 -9.76 -10.99
C TYR A 27 2.11 -9.78 -11.36
N ALA A 28 1.39 -8.69 -11.10
CA ALA A 28 -0.05 -8.62 -11.38
C ALA A 28 -0.37 -8.22 -12.84
N THR A 29 0.58 -8.36 -13.77
CA THR A 29 0.51 -7.79 -15.14
C THR A 29 -0.72 -8.20 -15.94
N GLY A 30 -1.30 -9.36 -15.68
CA GLY A 30 -2.54 -9.80 -16.33
C GLY A 30 -3.82 -9.11 -15.82
N ILE A 31 -3.76 -8.44 -14.66
CA ILE A 31 -4.89 -7.79 -14.00
C ILE A 31 -4.72 -6.26 -14.03
N ALA A 32 -3.57 -5.77 -13.56
CA ALA A 32 -3.23 -4.35 -13.54
C ALA A 32 -1.71 -4.15 -13.57
N SER A 33 -1.25 -3.10 -14.24
CA SER A 33 0.18 -2.77 -14.32
C SER A 33 0.66 -1.94 -13.13
N ARG A 34 -0.22 -1.14 -12.52
CA ARG A 34 0.08 -0.19 -11.45
C ARG A 34 -1.01 -0.13 -10.39
N LEU A 35 -0.64 0.20 -9.15
CA LEU A 35 -1.59 0.25 -8.03
C LEU A 35 -2.67 1.33 -8.23
N GLN A 36 -2.35 2.45 -8.86
CA GLN A 36 -3.33 3.51 -9.13
C GLN A 36 -4.52 3.01 -9.95
N GLN A 37 -4.26 2.21 -10.99
CA GLN A 37 -5.31 1.63 -11.84
C GLN A 37 -6.24 0.71 -11.03
N VAL A 38 -5.69 -0.03 -10.07
CA VAL A 38 -6.48 -0.88 -9.16
C VAL A 38 -7.35 -0.04 -8.25
N LEU A 39 -6.87 1.12 -7.78
CA LEU A 39 -7.68 2.02 -6.95
C LEU A 39 -8.76 2.72 -7.76
N ASP A 40 -8.49 3.05 -9.02
CA ASP A 40 -9.46 3.66 -9.94
C ASP A 40 -10.65 2.70 -10.19
N ASP A 41 -10.39 1.41 -10.45
CA ASP A 41 -11.42 0.39 -10.72
C ASP A 41 -11.44 -0.76 -9.68
N TRP A 42 -11.41 -0.40 -8.39
CA TRP A 42 -11.24 -1.36 -7.29
C TRP A 42 -12.24 -2.51 -7.30
N ARG A 43 -13.52 -2.22 -7.55
CA ARG A 43 -14.58 -3.23 -7.54
C ARG A 43 -14.37 -4.34 -8.56
N PHE A 44 -13.71 -4.04 -9.67
CA PHE A 44 -13.47 -4.99 -10.75
C PHE A 44 -12.14 -5.74 -10.58
N MET A 45 -11.09 -5.04 -10.15
CA MET A 45 -9.74 -5.60 -10.07
C MET A 45 -9.44 -6.31 -8.75
N ALA A 46 -10.04 -5.87 -7.63
CA ALA A 46 -9.75 -6.43 -6.32
C ALA A 46 -10.08 -7.93 -6.19
N PRO A 47 -11.22 -8.45 -6.71
CA PRO A 47 -11.50 -9.89 -6.67
C PRO A 47 -10.42 -10.71 -7.39
N GLN A 48 -10.00 -10.27 -8.59
CA GLN A 48 -8.97 -10.95 -9.39
C GLN A 48 -7.61 -10.97 -8.69
N LEU A 49 -7.23 -9.86 -8.05
CA LEU A 49 -6.00 -9.79 -7.25
C LEU A 49 -6.09 -10.66 -6.00
N ASN A 50 -7.28 -10.79 -5.40
CA ASN A 50 -7.49 -11.67 -4.26
C ASN A 50 -7.31 -13.14 -4.66
N ASP A 51 -7.86 -13.56 -5.80
CA ASP A 51 -7.67 -14.92 -6.33
C ASP A 51 -6.18 -15.21 -6.59
N LEU A 52 -5.45 -14.25 -7.18
CA LEU A 52 -4.00 -14.36 -7.37
C LEU A 52 -3.25 -14.48 -6.03
N SER A 53 -3.66 -13.70 -5.03
CA SER A 53 -3.13 -13.78 -3.67
C SER A 53 -3.39 -15.16 -3.07
N GLU A 54 -4.57 -15.73 -3.21
CA GLU A 54 -4.90 -17.07 -2.71
C GLU A 54 -4.10 -18.18 -3.41
N LEU A 55 -3.92 -18.07 -4.73
CA LEU A 55 -3.05 -18.96 -5.51
C LEU A 55 -1.59 -18.87 -5.06
N LEU A 56 -1.09 -17.66 -4.80
CA LEU A 56 0.27 -17.45 -4.32
C LEU A 56 0.47 -18.06 -2.93
N ASN A 57 -0.46 -17.81 -2.01
CA ASN A 57 -0.38 -18.34 -0.64
C ASN A 57 -0.59 -19.87 -0.57
N SER A 58 -1.25 -20.47 -1.56
CA SER A 58 -1.37 -21.93 -1.66
C SER A 58 -0.19 -22.59 -2.40
N GLY A 59 0.81 -21.82 -2.83
CA GLY A 59 1.97 -22.32 -3.57
C GLY A 59 1.65 -22.79 -5.01
N LYS A 60 0.46 -22.44 -5.53
CA LYS A 60 -0.02 -22.85 -6.85
C LYS A 60 0.14 -21.78 -7.93
N ALA A 61 0.51 -20.56 -7.54
CA ALA A 61 0.79 -19.49 -8.48
C ALA A 61 1.96 -19.87 -9.40
N ARG A 62 1.72 -19.85 -10.71
CA ARG A 62 2.77 -19.98 -11.72
C ARG A 62 3.65 -18.74 -11.68
N HIS A 63 4.94 -18.83 -11.99
CA HIS A 63 5.84 -17.67 -12.04
C HIS A 63 5.92 -16.84 -10.74
N ALA A 64 5.63 -17.44 -9.59
CA ALA A 64 5.97 -16.85 -8.30
C ALA A 64 7.50 -16.76 -8.17
N PHE A 65 7.99 -15.67 -7.59
CA PHE A 65 9.40 -15.41 -7.39
C PHE A 65 9.67 -14.98 -5.94
N ALA A 66 10.93 -15.02 -5.51
CA ALA A 66 11.31 -14.59 -4.17
C ALA A 66 11.06 -13.08 -4.00
N PHE A 67 10.35 -12.70 -2.92
CA PHE A 67 10.10 -11.30 -2.63
C PHE A 67 11.38 -10.63 -2.09
N ASP A 68 11.66 -9.44 -2.61
CA ASP A 68 12.82 -8.62 -2.24
C ASP A 68 12.31 -7.24 -1.79
N PRO A 69 12.24 -7.00 -0.46
CA PRO A 69 11.80 -5.72 0.09
C PRO A 69 12.63 -4.53 -0.39
N ALA A 70 13.90 -4.72 -0.78
CA ALA A 70 14.78 -3.62 -1.20
C ALA A 70 14.39 -3.05 -2.57
N GLN A 71 13.63 -3.81 -3.38
CA GLN A 71 13.10 -3.35 -4.66
C GLN A 71 11.77 -2.60 -4.53
N CYS A 72 11.15 -2.63 -3.36
CA CYS A 72 9.88 -1.94 -3.13
C CYS A 72 10.06 -0.42 -3.18
N MET A 73 9.25 0.22 -4.01
CA MET A 73 8.96 1.64 -3.92
C MET A 73 7.83 1.87 -2.90
N ALA A 74 7.52 3.14 -2.63
CA ALA A 74 6.25 3.48 -2.00
C ALA A 74 5.09 2.83 -2.80
N PRO A 75 4.04 2.30 -2.14
CA PRO A 75 2.94 1.63 -2.84
C PRO A 75 2.31 2.50 -3.94
N LEU A 76 2.19 3.82 -3.69
CA LEU A 76 1.90 4.83 -4.71
C LEU A 76 3.11 5.75 -4.84
N PRO A 77 4.01 5.52 -5.82
CA PRO A 77 5.17 6.39 -6.04
C PRO A 77 4.77 7.84 -6.33
N ARG A 78 3.60 8.02 -6.95
CA ARG A 78 3.00 9.30 -7.30
C ARG A 78 1.53 9.28 -6.92
N ALA A 79 1.22 9.80 -5.74
CA ALA A 79 -0.15 9.99 -5.30
C ALA A 79 -0.70 11.33 -5.83
N TYR A 80 -1.97 11.37 -6.20
CA TYR A 80 -2.64 12.62 -6.61
C TYR A 80 -2.78 13.62 -5.45
N GLN A 81 -2.86 13.13 -4.22
CA GLN A 81 -3.02 13.95 -3.03
C GLN A 81 -2.28 13.30 -1.85
N TRP A 82 -1.69 14.12 -1.00
CA TRP A 82 -1.17 13.73 0.31
C TRP A 82 -1.69 14.72 1.34
N VAL A 83 -2.44 14.20 2.32
CA VAL A 83 -2.92 14.98 3.46
C VAL A 83 -2.36 14.33 4.70
N SER A 84 -1.69 15.12 5.53
CA SER A 84 -1.17 14.70 6.82
C SER A 84 -1.78 15.57 7.91
N GLY A 85 -2.17 14.95 9.01
CA GLY A 85 -2.73 15.62 10.18
C GLY A 85 -2.43 14.82 11.43
N PRO A 86 -2.44 15.46 12.61
CA PRO A 86 -2.26 14.74 13.86
C PRO A 86 -3.45 13.80 14.08
N ALA A 87 -3.19 12.49 14.08
CA ALA A 87 -4.21 11.49 14.40
C ALA A 87 -4.43 11.34 15.91
N TYR A 88 -3.47 11.78 16.72
CA TYR A 88 -3.47 11.60 18.18
C TYR A 88 -3.25 12.93 18.88
N ALA A 89 -4.24 13.35 19.67
CA ALA A 89 -4.18 14.55 20.50
C ALA A 89 -2.95 14.54 21.43
N SER A 90 -2.68 13.39 22.06
CA SER A 90 -1.53 13.19 22.95
C SER A 90 -0.17 13.41 22.29
N HIS A 91 -0.05 13.19 20.97
CA HIS A 91 1.17 13.51 20.23
C HIS A 91 1.36 15.03 20.11
N VAL A 92 0.27 15.76 19.84
CA VAL A 92 0.26 17.23 19.76
C VAL A 92 0.53 17.85 21.12
N GLU A 93 -0.08 17.31 22.19
CA GLU A 93 0.14 17.74 23.57
C GLU A 93 1.60 17.54 24.01
N ARG A 94 2.23 16.42 23.66
CA ARG A 94 3.65 16.17 24.00
C ARG A 94 4.63 17.04 23.21
N LEU A 95 4.27 17.44 21.99
CA LEU A 95 5.04 18.41 21.20
C LEU A 95 4.86 19.84 21.72
N GLY A 96 3.77 20.12 22.44
CA GLY A 96 3.41 21.44 22.94
C GLY A 96 3.63 21.62 24.44
N SER A 97 4.73 22.27 24.81
CA SER A 97 4.75 23.19 25.95
C SER A 97 3.88 24.43 25.62
N ILE A 98 2.57 24.25 25.41
CA ILE A 98 1.59 25.32 25.14
C ILE A 98 0.40 25.13 26.10
N PRO A 99 -0.05 26.18 26.82
CA PRO A 99 -1.19 26.08 27.73
C PRO A 99 -2.45 25.57 27.01
N ALA A 100 -3.21 24.70 27.67
CA ALA A 100 -4.41 24.00 27.17
C ALA A 100 -5.56 24.89 26.62
N ALA A 101 -5.38 26.20 26.52
CA ALA A 101 -6.39 27.18 26.14
C ALA A 101 -6.45 27.49 24.62
N THR A 102 -5.68 26.80 23.76
CA THR A 102 -5.68 27.08 22.31
C THR A 102 -5.59 25.80 21.46
N LEU A 103 -6.38 24.79 21.81
CA LEU A 103 -6.67 23.67 20.90
C LEU A 103 -8.14 23.78 20.46
N PRO A 104 -8.45 23.69 19.15
CA PRO A 104 -9.83 23.66 18.70
C PRO A 104 -10.54 22.41 19.23
N PRO A 105 -11.85 22.48 19.53
CA PRO A 105 -12.59 21.43 20.24
C PRO A 105 -12.67 20.09 19.49
N SER A 106 -12.25 20.03 18.22
CA SER A 106 -12.29 18.82 17.40
C SER A 106 -11.20 17.80 17.69
N VAL A 107 -10.23 18.12 18.56
CA VAL A 107 -9.09 17.24 18.88
C VAL A 107 -9.09 16.81 20.36
N ALA A 108 -10.11 17.17 21.14
CA ALA A 108 -10.11 17.05 22.60
C ALA A 108 -11.08 15.98 23.17
N SER A 109 -11.55 15.03 22.36
CA SER A 109 -12.48 13.96 22.78
C SER A 109 -11.86 12.58 22.70
#